data_AF-A0A2M7LJ80-F1
#
_entry.id   AF-A0A2M7LJ80-F1
#
_cell.length_a   1.000
_cell.length_b   1.000
_cell.length_c   1.000
_cell.angle_alpha   90.00
_cell.angle_beta   90.00
_cell.angle_gamma   90.00
#
_symmetry.space_group_name_H-M   'P 1'
#
loop_
_entity.id
_entity.type
_entity.pdbx_description
1 polymer ?
#
loop_
_entity_poly.entity_id
_entity_poly.type
_entity_poly.pdbx_seq_one_letter_code
_entity_poly.pdbx_strand_id
1 'polypeptide(L)'
;MKNLGYVEAKIDEFSIKTFHRLILKICHKNDFYKSDVIDYINGDVTNKLHLTLFYGCNVTGVKLKQLKNYVRNIKLSKLNLGRLFLIPGYKNLYQVLCVEVIDGNNELKNISDDISNFGYDQSVVHDKFTPHLTLAYVNSNYKVPSDIQSPKSVKVKAINYFCE
;
A
#
# COMPACT_ATOMS: atom_id res chain seq x y z
N MET A 1 -20.37 -8.91 -1.84
CA MET A 1 -19.43 -7.90 -1.30
C MET A 1 -19.92 -6.54 -1.74
N LYS A 2 -19.77 -5.49 -0.92
CA LYS A 2 -20.03 -4.13 -1.39
C LYS A 2 -18.92 -3.74 -2.36
N ASN A 3 -19.28 -3.22 -3.53
CA ASN A 3 -18.36 -2.71 -4.55
C ASN A 3 -17.77 -1.38 -4.07
N LEU A 4 -16.75 -1.46 -3.21
CA LEU A 4 -16.08 -0.31 -2.64
C LEU A 4 -14.89 0.09 -3.51
N GLY A 5 -14.77 1.38 -3.76
CA GLY A 5 -13.64 1.94 -4.47
C GLY A 5 -12.44 2.22 -3.57
N TYR A 6 -11.28 2.37 -4.20
CA TYR A 6 -10.06 2.80 -3.55
C TYR A 6 -9.24 3.72 -4.45
N VAL A 7 -8.38 4.51 -3.84
CA VAL A 7 -7.43 5.39 -4.49
C VAL A 7 -6.03 4.93 -4.14
N GLU A 8 -5.19 4.74 -5.16
CA GLU A 8 -3.79 4.33 -4.99
C GLU A 8 -2.83 5.25 -5.72
N ALA A 9 -1.61 5.36 -5.19
CA ALA A 9 -0.45 5.86 -5.91
C ALA A 9 0.37 4.68 -6.45
N LYS A 10 0.43 4.55 -7.77
CA LYS A 10 1.24 3.54 -8.47
C LYS A 10 2.71 3.93 -8.44
N ILE A 11 3.55 2.96 -8.12
CA ILE A 11 5.01 3.13 -8.09
C ILE A 11 5.61 2.88 -9.47
N ASP A 12 6.69 3.60 -9.80
CA ASP A 12 7.39 3.42 -11.07
C ASP A 12 8.14 2.06 -11.15
N GLU A 13 8.36 1.58 -12.37
CA GLU A 13 8.93 0.26 -12.63
C GLU A 13 10.40 0.12 -12.16
N PHE A 14 11.17 1.22 -12.13
CA PHE A 14 12.54 1.17 -11.63
C PHE A 14 12.56 0.97 -10.11
N SER A 15 11.67 1.65 -9.40
CA SER A 15 11.47 1.45 -7.96
C SER A 15 10.97 0.04 -7.64
N ILE A 16 10.02 -0.50 -8.43
CA ILE A 16 9.56 -1.90 -8.30
C ILE A 16 10.72 -2.88 -8.42
N LYS A 17 11.56 -2.75 -9.46
CA LYS A 17 12.74 -3.62 -9.65
C LYS A 17 13.72 -3.52 -8.49
N THR A 18 13.90 -2.33 -7.92
CA THR A 18 14.75 -2.11 -6.76
C THR A 18 14.24 -2.89 -5.55
N PHE A 19 12.93 -2.83 -5.27
CA PHE A 19 12.32 -3.57 -4.17
C PHE A 19 12.33 -5.08 -4.39
N HIS A 20 12.09 -5.55 -5.61
CA HIS A 20 12.19 -6.97 -5.92
C HIS A 20 13.60 -7.51 -5.62
N ARG A 21 14.65 -6.80 -6.04
CA ARG A 21 16.04 -7.17 -5.70
C ARG A 21 16.31 -7.15 -4.20
N LEU A 22 15.74 -6.20 -3.47
CA LEU A 22 15.82 -6.15 -2.01
C LEU A 22 15.18 -7.40 -1.39
N ILE A 23 13.97 -7.76 -1.82
CA ILE A 23 13.26 -8.95 -1.32
C ILE A 23 14.06 -10.23 -1.56
N LEU A 24 14.63 -10.41 -2.75
CA LEU A 24 15.50 -11.55 -3.05
C LEU A 24 16.77 -11.63 -2.18
N LYS A 25 17.20 -10.49 -1.61
CA LYS A 25 18.36 -10.44 -0.71
C LYS A 25 17.99 -10.79 0.74
N ILE A 26 16.77 -10.49 1.17
CA ILE A 26 16.37 -10.55 2.59
C ILE A 26 15.36 -11.64 2.92
N CYS A 27 14.79 -12.30 1.90
CA CYS A 27 13.87 -13.41 2.04
C CYS A 27 14.37 -14.60 1.21
N HIS A 28 14.48 -15.76 1.86
CA HIS A 28 14.63 -17.04 1.20
C HIS A 28 13.26 -17.58 0.75
N LYS A 29 13.28 -18.58 -0.14
CA LYS A 29 12.04 -19.20 -0.66
C LYS A 29 11.11 -19.70 0.46
N ASN A 30 11.69 -20.24 1.54
CA ASN A 30 10.95 -20.79 2.68
C ASN A 30 10.48 -19.72 3.67
N ASP A 31 10.84 -18.45 3.48
CA ASP A 31 10.35 -17.36 4.32
C ASP A 31 8.98 -16.86 3.86
N PHE A 32 8.61 -17.09 2.61
CA PHE A 32 7.35 -16.61 2.04
C PHE A 32 6.17 -17.43 2.53
N TYR A 33 5.09 -16.71 2.86
CA TYR A 33 3.79 -17.30 3.15
C TYR A 33 2.87 -17.16 1.93
N LYS A 34 2.13 -18.22 1.63
CA LYS A 34 1.11 -18.26 0.58
C LYS A 34 -0.16 -18.83 1.18
N SER A 35 -1.28 -18.15 0.96
CA SER A 35 -2.59 -18.64 1.37
C SER A 35 -3.12 -19.62 0.33
N ASP A 36 -3.69 -20.74 0.78
CA ASP A 36 -4.39 -21.69 -0.10
C ASP A 36 -5.81 -21.21 -0.48
N VAL A 37 -6.30 -20.14 0.15
CA VAL A 37 -7.69 -19.67 0.02
C VAL A 37 -7.78 -18.23 -0.51
N ILE A 38 -6.75 -17.41 -0.29
CA ILE A 38 -6.75 -15.98 -0.62
C ILE A 38 -5.63 -15.68 -1.60
N ASP A 39 -5.97 -15.58 -2.89
CA ASP A 39 -5.01 -15.48 -3.99
C ASP A 39 -4.04 -14.28 -3.91
N TYR A 40 -4.46 -13.17 -3.29
CA TYR A 40 -3.60 -11.99 -3.16
C TYR A 40 -2.51 -12.15 -2.09
N ILE A 41 -2.64 -13.10 -1.17
CA ILE A 41 -1.64 -13.41 -0.14
C ILE A 41 -0.70 -14.49 -0.70
N ASN A 42 0.32 -14.06 -1.46
CA ASN A 42 1.11 -14.99 -2.28
C ASN A 42 2.62 -14.68 -2.29
N GLY A 43 3.25 -14.58 -1.12
CA GLY A 43 4.69 -14.37 -1.00
C GLY A 43 5.13 -12.97 -1.45
N ASP A 44 6.13 -12.88 -2.33
CA ASP A 44 6.60 -11.63 -2.92
C ASP A 44 5.51 -10.97 -3.78
N VAL A 45 5.14 -9.74 -3.45
CA VAL A 45 4.15 -8.93 -4.16
C VAL A 45 4.69 -7.59 -4.64
N THR A 46 6.02 -7.45 -4.74
CA THR A 46 6.68 -6.22 -5.22
C THR A 46 6.28 -5.84 -6.64
N ASN A 47 5.83 -6.80 -7.48
CA ASN A 47 5.29 -6.51 -8.81
C ASN A 47 3.93 -5.76 -8.77
N LYS A 48 3.23 -5.78 -7.64
CA LYS A 48 1.96 -5.08 -7.39
C LYS A 48 2.14 -3.88 -6.46
N LEU A 49 3.36 -3.37 -6.31
CA LEU A 49 3.68 -2.30 -5.38
C LEU A 49 2.86 -1.02 -5.66
N HIS A 50 2.11 -0.59 -4.65
CA HIS A 50 1.34 0.64 -4.64
C HIS A 50 1.25 1.17 -3.21
N LEU A 51 0.91 2.44 -3.07
CA LEU A 51 0.45 3.02 -1.81
C LEU A 51 -1.06 3.21 -1.89
N THR A 52 -1.81 2.60 -0.97
CA THR A 52 -3.23 2.91 -0.80
C THR A 52 -3.36 4.27 -0.11
N LEU A 53 -3.94 5.25 -0.80
CA LEU A 53 -4.23 6.59 -0.25
C LEU A 53 -5.57 6.62 0.48
N PHE A 54 -6.54 5.86 -0.02
CA PHE A 54 -7.85 5.71 0.61
C PHE A 54 -8.53 4.43 0.15
N TYR A 55 -9.23 3.73 1.06
CA TYR A 55 -10.07 2.56 0.77
C TYR A 55 -11.47 2.77 1.35
N GLY A 56 -12.50 2.27 0.66
CA GLY A 56 -13.88 2.35 1.14
C GLY A 56 -14.73 3.43 0.47
N CYS A 57 -14.29 4.00 -0.66
CA CYS A 57 -15.08 4.95 -1.42
C CYS A 57 -16.41 4.30 -1.82
N ASN A 58 -17.52 4.93 -1.46
CA ASN A 58 -18.86 4.47 -1.80
C ASN A 58 -19.62 5.62 -2.48
N VAL A 59 -19.17 5.97 -3.69
CA VAL A 59 -19.65 7.16 -4.41
C VAL A 59 -20.15 6.79 -5.81
N THR A 60 -21.26 7.41 -6.20
CA THR A 60 -21.88 7.23 -7.52
C THR A 60 -22.22 8.58 -8.16
N GLY A 61 -22.60 8.57 -9.45
CA GLY A 61 -23.10 9.75 -10.16
C GLY A 61 -22.12 10.92 -10.20
N VAL A 62 -22.59 12.11 -9.82
CA VAL A 62 -21.82 13.38 -9.87
C VAL A 62 -20.62 13.33 -8.93
N LYS A 63 -20.79 12.81 -7.71
CA LYS A 63 -19.71 12.70 -6.73
C LYS A 63 -18.56 11.83 -7.22
N LEU A 64 -18.86 10.74 -7.92
CA LEU A 64 -17.83 9.90 -8.55
C LEU A 64 -17.04 10.67 -9.63
N LYS A 65 -17.71 11.50 -10.45
CA LYS A 65 -17.02 12.34 -11.44
C LYS A 65 -16.11 13.37 -10.76
N GLN A 66 -16.57 13.99 -9.68
CA GLN A 66 -15.79 14.95 -8.90
C GLN A 66 -14.58 14.28 -8.24
N LEU A 67 -14.75 13.10 -7.63
CA LEU A 67 -13.64 12.32 -7.06
C LEU A 67 -12.59 11.98 -8.14
N LYS A 68 -13.02 11.47 -9.30
CA LYS A 68 -12.09 11.16 -10.41
C LYS A 68 -11.35 12.42 -10.89
N ASN A 69 -12.01 13.58 -10.90
CA ASN A 69 -11.36 14.84 -11.24
C ASN A 69 -10.37 15.29 -10.17
N TYR A 70 -10.72 15.17 -8.89
CA TYR A 70 -9.82 15.44 -7.77
C TYR A 70 -8.56 14.56 -7.88
N VAL A 71 -8.74 13.24 -8.03
CA VAL A 71 -7.65 12.26 -8.16
C VAL A 71 -6.67 12.60 -9.29
N ARG A 72 -7.18 13.03 -10.45
CA ARG A 72 -6.33 13.44 -11.60
C ARG A 72 -5.47 14.67 -11.31
N ASN A 73 -5.87 15.51 -10.36
CA ASN A 73 -5.19 16.76 -10.04
C ASN A 73 -4.23 16.63 -8.85
N ILE A 74 -4.19 15.48 -8.16
CA ILE A 74 -3.25 15.26 -7.06
C ILE A 74 -1.82 15.25 -7.61
N LYS A 75 -0.97 16.13 -7.07
CA LYS A 75 0.44 16.27 -7.47
C LYS A 75 1.38 15.56 -6.51
N LEU A 76 1.40 14.23 -6.58
CA LEU A 76 2.33 13.41 -5.82
C LEU A 76 3.31 12.73 -6.78
N SER A 77 4.58 13.14 -6.75
CA SER A 77 5.60 12.64 -7.69
C SER A 77 6.63 11.72 -7.03
N LYS A 78 6.76 11.78 -5.70
CA LYS A 78 7.77 11.07 -4.93
C LYS A 78 7.22 10.73 -3.55
N LEU A 79 7.59 9.56 -3.05
CA LEU A 79 7.37 9.15 -1.66
C LEU A 79 8.72 9.02 -0.97
N ASN A 80 8.81 9.57 0.24
CA ASN A 80 9.94 9.31 1.14
C ASN A 80 9.66 8.04 1.92
N LEU A 81 10.69 7.24 2.13
CA LEU A 81 10.58 5.94 2.75
C LEU A 81 11.37 5.88 4.05
N GLY A 82 10.80 5.17 5.01
CA GLY A 82 11.40 4.91 6.31
C GLY A 82 11.90 3.47 6.41
N ARG A 83 11.74 2.90 7.60
CA ARG A 83 12.23 1.56 7.90
C ARG A 83 11.38 0.46 7.27
N LEU A 84 11.98 -0.72 7.16
CA LEU A 84 11.22 -1.96 6.99
C LEU A 84 10.58 -2.33 8.32
N PHE A 85 9.36 -2.86 8.27
CA PHE A 85 8.65 -3.32 9.45
C PHE A 85 7.67 -4.44 9.10
N LEU A 86 7.17 -5.12 10.13
CA LEU A 86 6.25 -6.25 10.01
C LEU A 86 4.90 -5.89 10.62
N ILE A 87 3.83 -6.20 9.91
CA ILE A 87 2.45 -6.13 10.42
C ILE A 87 1.95 -7.56 10.59
N PRO A 88 1.37 -7.94 11.74
CA PRO A 88 0.77 -9.26 11.90
C PRO A 88 -0.42 -9.44 10.94
N GLY A 89 -0.45 -10.58 10.25
CA GLY A 89 -1.57 -11.01 9.43
C GLY A 89 -2.72 -11.63 10.24
N TYR A 90 -3.72 -12.18 9.54
CA TYR A 90 -4.89 -12.80 10.17
C TYR A 90 -4.49 -13.82 11.24
N LYS A 91 -4.92 -13.59 12.49
CA LYS A 91 -4.63 -14.45 13.66
C LYS A 91 -3.15 -14.84 13.80
N ASN A 92 -2.21 -13.98 13.39
CA ASN A 92 -0.77 -14.25 13.38
C ASN A 92 -0.34 -15.46 12.54
N LEU A 93 -1.15 -15.90 11.56
CA LEU A 93 -0.78 -16.99 10.64
C LEU A 93 0.43 -16.63 9.77
N TYR A 94 0.57 -15.35 9.44
CA TYR A 94 1.64 -14.79 8.63
C TYR A 94 1.96 -13.37 9.10
N GLN A 95 3.00 -12.77 8.53
CA GLN A 95 3.32 -11.36 8.67
C GLN A 95 3.36 -10.69 7.29
N VAL A 96 3.07 -9.40 7.26
CA VAL A 96 3.21 -8.55 6.07
C VAL A 96 4.50 -7.75 6.23
N LEU A 97 5.44 -7.98 5.34
CA LEU A 97 6.67 -7.19 5.23
C LEU A 97 6.35 -5.91 4.46
N CYS A 98 6.52 -4.79 5.14
CA CYS A 98 6.22 -3.46 4.62
C CYS A 98 7.45 -2.56 4.67
N VAL A 99 7.45 -1.54 3.82
CA VAL A 99 8.30 -0.35 3.99
C VAL A 99 7.42 0.83 4.40
N GLU A 100 7.87 1.55 5.41
CA GLU A 100 7.19 2.77 5.88
C GLU A 100 7.25 3.85 4.81
N VAL A 101 6.14 4.54 4.61
CA VAL A 101 6.11 5.79 3.83
C VAL A 101 6.04 6.94 4.81
N ILE A 102 7.04 7.82 4.77
CA ILE A 102 7.14 8.95 5.70
C ILE A 102 6.23 10.08 5.21
N ASP A 103 5.22 10.42 6.00
CA ASP A 103 4.30 11.53 5.74
C ASP A 103 4.66 12.78 6.57
N GLY A 104 5.85 13.34 6.34
CA GLY A 104 6.42 14.37 7.20
C GLY A 104 5.63 15.68 7.30
N ASN A 105 4.83 16.01 6.28
CA ASN A 105 4.02 17.24 6.23
C ASN A 105 2.51 16.96 6.20
N ASN A 106 2.08 15.76 6.60
CA ASN A 106 0.68 15.31 6.50
C ASN A 106 0.09 15.42 5.08
N GLU A 107 0.91 15.39 4.03
CA GLU A 107 0.43 15.50 2.64
C GLU A 107 -0.46 14.31 2.29
N LEU A 108 -0.04 13.09 2.66
CA LEU A 108 -0.80 11.87 2.38
C LEU A 108 -2.07 11.81 3.22
N LYS A 109 -1.98 12.20 4.50
CA LYS A 109 -3.15 12.32 5.38
C LYS A 109 -4.16 13.32 4.82
N ASN A 110 -3.74 14.51 4.39
CA ASN A 110 -4.63 15.52 3.81
C ASN A 110 -5.31 15.00 2.54
N ILE A 111 -4.57 14.31 1.66
CA ILE A 111 -5.15 13.66 0.49
C ILE A 111 -6.23 12.63 0.90
N SER A 112 -5.94 11.81 1.91
CA SER A 112 -6.88 10.81 2.45
C SER A 112 -8.17 11.46 3.00
N ASP A 113 -8.01 12.50 3.81
CA ASP A 113 -9.11 13.28 4.40
C ASP A 113 -9.97 13.95 3.31
N ASP A 114 -9.33 14.54 2.30
CA ASP A 114 -10.03 15.15 1.15
C ASP A 114 -10.83 14.12 0.35
N ILE A 115 -10.29 12.90 0.16
CA ILE A 115 -11.02 11.80 -0.51
C ILE A 115 -12.24 11.38 0.32
N SER A 116 -12.11 11.34 1.65
CA SER A 116 -13.20 10.96 2.55
C SER A 116 -14.42 11.88 2.42
N ASN A 117 -14.21 13.17 2.10
CA ASN A 117 -15.28 14.15 1.94
C ASN A 117 -16.23 13.85 0.76
N PHE A 118 -15.83 13.00 -0.19
CA PHE A 118 -16.71 12.59 -1.29
C PHE A 118 -17.77 11.56 -0.86
N GLY A 119 -17.49 10.77 0.19
CA GLY A 119 -18.36 9.72 0.70
C GLY A 119 -17.68 8.36 0.74
N TYR A 120 -17.81 7.68 1.87
CA TYR A 120 -17.16 6.41 2.12
C TYR A 120 -18.00 5.53 3.04
N ASP A 121 -17.71 4.24 3.05
CA ASP A 121 -18.27 3.29 4.00
C ASP A 121 -17.48 3.34 5.31
N GLN A 122 -18.10 3.86 6.37
CA GLN A 122 -17.47 3.98 7.69
C GLN A 122 -17.13 2.62 8.31
N SER A 123 -17.77 1.52 7.88
CA SER A 123 -17.52 0.18 8.43
C SER A 123 -16.15 -0.41 8.05
N VAL A 124 -15.46 0.17 7.06
CA VAL A 124 -14.15 -0.29 6.59
C VAL A 124 -13.00 0.68 6.91
N VAL A 125 -13.29 1.79 7.58
CA VAL A 125 -12.27 2.75 8.00
C VAL A 125 -11.66 2.29 9.32
N HIS A 126 -10.37 2.01 9.29
CA HIS A 126 -9.59 1.69 10.48
C HIS A 126 -9.12 2.98 11.17
N ASP A 127 -8.99 2.94 12.51
CA ASP A 127 -8.79 4.13 13.37
C ASP A 127 -7.51 4.94 13.09
N LYS A 128 -6.53 4.40 12.35
CA LYS A 128 -5.29 5.12 12.04
C LYS A 128 -4.77 4.84 10.63
N PHE A 129 -4.72 5.89 9.81
CA PHE A 129 -3.99 5.90 8.55
C PHE A 129 -2.50 5.66 8.81
N THR A 130 -1.98 4.54 8.30
CA THR A 130 -0.58 4.15 8.43
C THR A 130 -0.02 3.93 7.02
N PRO A 131 0.58 4.94 6.39
CA PRO A 131 1.02 4.82 5.00
C PRO A 131 2.23 3.89 4.89
N HIS A 132 2.11 2.87 4.04
CA HIS A 132 3.15 1.87 3.81
C HIS A 132 3.03 1.26 2.41
N LEU A 133 4.11 0.65 1.94
CA LEU A 133 4.08 -0.22 0.76
C LEU A 133 4.27 -1.66 1.20
N THR A 134 3.34 -2.53 0.81
CA THR A 134 3.45 -3.97 1.05
C THR A 134 4.44 -4.58 0.06
N LEU A 135 5.46 -5.25 0.58
CA LEU A 135 6.50 -5.88 -0.23
C LEU A 135 6.28 -7.38 -0.37
N ALA A 136 5.96 -8.07 0.74
CA ALA A 136 5.77 -9.51 0.75
C ALA A 136 4.89 -9.98 1.90
N TYR A 137 4.31 -11.17 1.73
CA TYR A 137 3.74 -11.98 2.80
C TYR A 137 4.76 -13.03 3.21
N VAL A 138 5.09 -13.07 4.50
CA VAL A 138 6.13 -13.92 5.08
C VAL A 138 5.59 -14.75 6.24
N ASN A 139 6.26 -15.85 6.56
CA ASN A 139 5.89 -16.72 7.67
C ASN A 139 5.93 -15.96 8.99
N SER A 140 5.11 -16.39 9.95
CA SER A 140 4.92 -15.70 11.23
C SER A 140 6.18 -15.58 12.10
N ASN A 141 7.18 -16.42 11.86
CA ASN A 141 8.47 -16.43 12.55
C ASN A 141 9.57 -15.60 11.83
N TYR A 142 9.27 -15.01 10.68
CA TYR A 142 10.22 -14.20 9.93
C TYR A 142 10.66 -12.97 10.75
N LYS A 143 11.92 -12.56 10.54
CA LYS A 143 12.48 -11.36 11.16
C LYS A 143 13.21 -10.55 10.10
N VAL A 144 12.96 -9.25 10.09
CA VAL A 144 13.71 -8.32 9.23
C VAL A 144 15.18 -8.32 9.67
N PRO A 145 16.14 -8.54 8.76
CA PRO A 145 17.55 -8.45 9.11
C PRO A 145 17.94 -7.03 9.58
N SER A 146 18.71 -6.92 10.65
CA SER A 146 19.03 -5.63 11.31
C SER A 146 19.81 -4.66 10.43
N ASP A 147 20.65 -5.17 9.53
CA ASP A 147 21.65 -4.37 8.81
C ASP A 147 21.17 -3.92 7.42
N ILE A 148 19.90 -4.15 7.12
CA ILE A 148 19.33 -3.87 5.81
C ILE A 148 18.79 -2.44 5.75
N GLN A 149 19.25 -1.71 4.74
CA GLN A 149 18.70 -0.42 4.37
C GLN A 149 17.69 -0.57 3.23
N SER A 150 16.49 -0.04 3.42
CA SER A 150 15.51 0.17 2.36
C SER A 150 15.94 1.35 1.46
N PRO A 151 15.44 1.41 0.21
CA PRO A 151 15.50 2.64 -0.58
C PRO A 151 14.92 3.80 0.23
N LYS A 152 15.55 4.98 0.16
CA LYS A 152 15.08 6.18 0.89
C LYS A 152 13.87 6.86 0.24
N SER A 153 13.58 6.54 -1.02
CA SER A 153 12.45 7.10 -1.75
C SER A 153 12.09 6.31 -2.99
N VAL A 154 10.87 6.49 -3.48
CA VAL A 154 10.39 5.98 -4.78
C VAL A 154 9.66 7.07 -5.56
N LYS A 155 9.56 6.90 -6.89
CA LYS A 155 8.75 7.80 -7.72
C LYS A 155 7.34 7.24 -7.86
N VAL A 156 6.38 8.16 -7.86
CA VAL A 156 4.98 7.87 -8.15
C VAL A 156 4.77 8.06 -9.66
N LYS A 157 4.27 7.01 -10.31
CA LYS A 157 3.97 6.99 -11.75
C LYS A 157 2.62 7.63 -12.05
N ALA A 158 1.61 7.34 -11.23
CA ALA A 158 0.25 7.83 -11.40
C ALA A 158 -0.55 7.65 -10.10
N ILE A 159 -1.62 8.42 -9.94
CA ILE A 159 -2.65 8.17 -8.95
C ILE A 159 -3.92 7.75 -9.67
N ASN A 160 -4.56 6.68 -9.21
CA ASN A 160 -5.72 6.10 -9.85
C ASN A 160 -6.84 5.84 -8.84
N TYR A 161 -8.08 5.91 -9.34
CA TYR A 161 -9.27 5.43 -8.63
C TYR A 161 -9.74 4.12 -9.26
N PHE A 162 -10.00 3.12 -8.43
CA PHE A 162 -10.58 1.83 -8.81
C PHE A 162 -11.91 1.63 -8.10
N CYS A 163 -12.79 0.85 -8.73
CA CYS A 163 -14.02 0.35 -8.14
C CYS A 163 -14.11 -1.10 -8.58
N GLU A 164 -14.04 -2.02 -7.62
CA GLU A 164 -14.32 -3.45 -7.85
C GLU A 164 -15.83 -3.69 -7.79
#